data_AF-A0AA39RDN3-F1
#
_entry.id   AF-A0AA39RDN3-F1
#
_cell.length_a   1.000
_cell.length_b   1.000
_cell.length_c   1.000
_cell.angle_alpha   90.00
_cell.angle_beta   90.00
_cell.angle_gamma   90.00
#
_symmetry.space_group_name_H-M   'P 1'
#
loop_
_entity.id
_entity.type
_entity.pdbx_description
1 polymer ?
#
loop_
_entity_poly.entity_id
_entity_poly.type
_entity_poly.pdbx_seq_one_letter_code
_entity_poly.pdbx_strand_id
1 'polypeptide(L)'
;MGFSIRNESGNASSNWIKMNVDQTGFYRVKYDEELAARLRHAIEKKLLTETDRFGVLDDSFALCMARQQSLTSLLTLMGSYREEVNYTVLSNLISISYKVGRIAADAKPELVDYIKQFFISIFQYSAEKLGWDPKQGESHLDAMLRGEILTALALLGHDETLNEASKRFHAFLEDRTTPLLPADLRRAAYVAVMQKVSQSDKSGYESLLRIYRETDLSQEKTRIQVP
;
A
#
# COMPACT_ATOMS: atom_id res chain seq x y z
N MET A 1 -22.57 21.00 7.72
CA MET A 1 -21.13 21.02 8.09
C MET A 1 -20.99 20.12 9.31
N GLY A 2 -20.51 18.89 9.14
CA GLY A 2 -20.37 17.92 10.24
C GLY A 2 -18.97 17.97 10.85
N PHE A 3 -18.88 17.93 12.17
CA PHE A 3 -17.63 17.77 12.90
C PHE A 3 -17.82 16.75 14.03
N SER A 4 -16.78 15.96 14.31
CA SER A 4 -16.76 15.00 15.41
C SER A 4 -15.68 15.40 16.41
N ILE A 5 -16.08 15.45 17.69
CA ILE A 5 -15.21 15.66 18.84
C ILE A 5 -15.41 14.45 19.73
N ARG A 6 -14.32 13.73 20.03
CA ARG A 6 -14.37 12.64 21.02
C ARG A 6 -13.35 12.91 22.11
N ASN A 7 -13.83 12.82 23.35
CA ASN A 7 -13.09 13.11 24.57
C ASN A 7 -12.77 11.76 25.24
N GLU A 8 -11.50 11.38 25.31
CA GLU A 8 -11.09 10.27 26.18
C GLU A 8 -10.87 10.84 27.59
N SER A 9 -11.76 10.48 28.51
CA SER A 9 -11.51 10.42 29.96
C SER A 9 -10.61 11.52 30.54
N GLY A 10 -11.05 12.78 30.45
CA GLY A 10 -10.52 13.87 31.28
C GLY A 10 -9.11 14.40 30.95
N ASN A 11 -8.46 13.94 29.89
CA ASN A 11 -7.17 14.48 29.46
C ASN A 11 -7.33 15.33 28.19
N ALA A 12 -7.39 16.65 28.33
CA ALA A 12 -7.60 17.58 27.21
C ALA A 12 -6.55 17.47 26.07
N SER A 13 -5.40 16.83 26.35
CA SER A 13 -4.30 16.64 25.40
C SER A 13 -4.52 15.52 24.36
N SER A 14 -5.48 14.60 24.57
CA SER A 14 -5.81 13.52 23.61
C SER A 14 -7.01 13.84 22.70
N ASN A 15 -7.58 15.03 22.83
CA ASN A 15 -8.82 15.40 22.13
C ASN A 15 -8.56 15.81 20.68
N TRP A 16 -9.04 15.00 19.73
CA TRP A 16 -8.97 15.29 18.31
C TRP A 16 -10.27 15.89 17.78
N ILE A 17 -10.16 16.66 16.69
CA ILE A 17 -11.30 17.21 15.97
C ILE A 17 -11.20 16.74 14.53
N LYS A 18 -12.24 16.05 14.05
CA LYS A 18 -12.38 15.69 12.64
C LYS A 18 -13.47 16.53 12.01
N MET A 19 -13.09 17.39 11.08
CA MET A 19 -14.02 18.13 10.22
C MET A 19 -14.36 17.30 8.98
N ASN A 20 -15.51 17.58 8.35
CA ASN A 20 -15.99 16.83 7.19
C ASN A 20 -16.20 15.33 7.50
N VAL A 21 -16.92 15.04 8.58
CA VAL A 21 -17.22 13.66 9.00
C VAL A 21 -17.82 12.86 7.84
N ASP A 22 -17.29 11.66 7.64
CA ASP A 22 -17.64 10.73 6.56
C ASP A 22 -17.44 11.30 5.14
N GLN A 23 -16.66 12.38 5.01
CA GLN A 23 -16.33 13.02 3.73
C GLN A 23 -17.57 13.42 2.91
N THR A 24 -18.62 13.85 3.59
CA THR A 24 -19.91 14.21 2.99
C THR A 24 -19.90 15.58 2.30
N GLY A 25 -19.01 16.48 2.71
CA GLY A 25 -18.84 17.80 2.13
C GLY A 25 -17.79 17.81 1.02
N PHE A 26 -18.03 18.61 -0.04
CA PHE A 26 -17.10 18.80 -1.14
C PHE A 26 -16.02 19.85 -0.80
N TYR A 27 -15.21 19.56 0.22
CA TYR A 27 -14.09 20.40 0.62
C TYR A 27 -13.00 19.56 1.32
N ARG A 28 -11.77 20.06 1.29
CA ARG A 28 -10.61 19.46 1.96
C ARG A 28 -10.29 20.19 3.24
N VAL A 29 -9.79 19.49 4.25
CA VAL A 29 -9.46 20.07 5.55
C VAL A 29 -7.97 20.08 5.79
N LYS A 30 -7.41 21.28 6.00
CA LYS A 30 -6.05 21.46 6.52
C LYS A 30 -6.11 21.69 8.02
N TYR A 31 -5.40 20.86 8.76
CA TYR A 31 -5.21 21.01 10.21
C TYR A 31 -3.89 21.70 10.49
N ASP A 32 -3.82 22.47 11.57
CA ASP A 32 -2.55 22.90 12.15
C ASP A 32 -1.77 21.69 12.72
N GLU A 33 -0.53 21.93 13.14
CA GLU A 33 0.37 20.87 13.60
C GLU A 33 -0.15 20.15 14.85
N GLU A 34 -0.77 20.89 15.77
CA GLU A 34 -1.30 20.34 17.01
C GLU A 34 -2.48 19.40 16.74
N LEU A 35 -3.48 19.87 15.96
CA LEU A 35 -4.62 19.05 15.59
C LEU A 35 -4.22 17.86 14.71
N ALA A 36 -3.25 18.04 13.81
CA ALA A 36 -2.71 16.95 13.01
C ALA A 36 -2.04 15.87 13.88
N ALA A 37 -1.29 16.25 14.91
CA ALA A 37 -0.69 15.30 15.84
C ALA A 37 -1.75 14.49 16.61
N ARG A 38 -2.83 15.13 17.04
CA ARG A 38 -3.95 14.45 17.72
C ARG A 38 -4.72 13.53 16.78
N LEU A 39 -4.89 13.91 15.50
CA LEU A 39 -5.50 13.04 14.48
C LEU A 39 -4.63 11.82 14.18
N ARG A 40 -3.29 11.95 14.14
CA ARG A 40 -2.38 10.80 14.03
C ARG A 40 -2.62 9.79 15.14
N HIS A 41 -2.72 10.26 16.38
CA HIS A 41 -3.03 9.40 17.52
C HIS A 41 -4.39 8.71 17.37
N ALA A 42 -5.42 9.43 16.91
CA ALA A 42 -6.74 8.86 16.67
C ALA A 42 -6.74 7.78 15.57
N ILE A 43 -5.91 7.94 14.53
CA ILE A 43 -5.72 6.96 13.46
C ILE A 43 -5.03 5.70 14.02
N GLU A 44 -3.95 5.87 14.77
CA GLU A 44 -3.20 4.77 15.39
C GLU A 44 -4.09 3.94 16.34
N LYS A 45 -4.93 4.61 17.12
CA LYS A 45 -5.87 3.97 18.06
C LYS A 45 -7.18 3.52 17.41
N LYS A 46 -7.32 3.64 16.08
CA LYS A 46 -8.54 3.28 15.33
C LYS A 46 -9.82 3.94 15.88
N LEU A 47 -9.70 5.18 16.36
CA LEU A 47 -10.81 5.95 16.94
C LEU A 47 -11.67 6.67 15.89
N LEU A 48 -11.14 6.82 14.67
CA LEU A 48 -11.84 7.35 13.50
C LEU A 48 -12.48 6.22 12.68
N THR A 49 -13.59 6.50 11.99
CA THR A 49 -14.19 5.59 10.99
C THR A 49 -13.23 5.34 9.83
N GLU A 50 -13.42 4.27 9.04
CA GLU A 50 -12.53 4.00 7.91
C GLU A 50 -12.61 5.11 6.86
N THR A 51 -13.81 5.66 6.63
CA THR A 51 -14.05 6.81 5.76
C THR A 51 -13.30 8.06 6.22
N ASP A 52 -13.31 8.35 7.53
CA ASP A 52 -12.59 9.51 8.06
C ASP A 52 -11.08 9.32 7.98
N ARG A 53 -10.56 8.12 8.26
CA ARG A 53 -9.14 7.80 8.07
C ARG A 53 -8.73 7.97 6.61
N PHE A 54 -9.48 7.38 5.67
CA PHE A 54 -9.28 7.56 4.24
C PHE A 54 -9.20 9.04 3.87
N GLY A 55 -10.16 9.83 4.33
CA GLY A 55 -10.25 11.24 3.94
C GLY A 55 -9.17 12.13 4.54
N VAL A 56 -8.71 11.85 5.77
CA VAL A 56 -7.55 12.56 6.35
C VAL A 56 -6.29 12.29 5.52
N LEU A 57 -6.09 11.05 5.08
CA LEU A 57 -4.97 10.67 4.21
C LEU A 57 -5.07 11.34 2.82
N ASP A 58 -6.26 11.30 2.19
CA ASP A 58 -6.49 11.90 0.88
C ASP A 58 -6.30 13.43 0.90
N ASP A 59 -6.84 14.10 1.91
CA ASP A 59 -6.67 15.54 2.11
C ASP A 59 -5.20 15.91 2.31
N SER A 60 -4.48 15.18 3.16
CA SER A 60 -3.07 15.47 3.40
C SER A 60 -2.21 15.28 2.15
N PHE A 61 -2.49 14.24 1.35
CA PHE A 61 -1.81 14.06 0.06
C PHE A 61 -2.10 15.20 -0.90
N ALA A 62 -3.35 15.61 -1.06
CA ALA A 62 -3.73 16.71 -1.93
C ALA A 62 -3.12 18.05 -1.48
N LEU A 63 -3.12 18.33 -0.17
CA LEU A 63 -2.48 19.52 0.40
C LEU A 63 -0.97 19.52 0.20
N CYS A 64 -0.32 18.36 0.33
CA CYS A 64 1.10 18.21 0.02
C CYS A 64 1.39 18.52 -1.45
N MET A 65 0.62 17.97 -2.39
CA MET A 65 0.75 18.24 -3.83
C MET A 65 0.50 19.71 -4.16
N ALA A 66 -0.43 20.36 -3.47
CA ALA A 66 -0.72 21.79 -3.59
C ALA A 66 0.31 22.69 -2.87
N ARG A 67 1.38 22.13 -2.29
CA ARG A 67 2.40 22.82 -1.48
C ARG A 67 1.82 23.57 -0.26
N GLN A 68 0.66 23.14 0.21
CA GLN A 68 -0.01 23.65 1.41
C GLN A 68 0.39 22.90 2.68
N GLN A 69 1.00 21.72 2.53
CA GLN A 69 1.63 20.92 3.58
C GLN A 69 2.97 20.38 3.07
N SER A 70 3.89 20.08 3.98
CA SER A 70 5.20 19.51 3.61
C SER A 70 5.11 18.00 3.34
N LEU A 71 6.02 17.47 2.52
CA LEU A 71 6.15 16.02 2.33
C LEU A 71 6.46 15.30 3.66
N THR A 72 7.25 15.91 4.53
CA THR A 72 7.55 15.38 5.87
C THR A 72 6.28 15.24 6.71
N SER A 73 5.37 16.21 6.66
CA SER A 73 4.07 16.14 7.36
C SER A 73 3.22 14.99 6.83
N LEU A 74 3.17 14.80 5.50
CA LEU A 74 2.47 13.68 4.88
C LEU A 74 3.08 12.34 5.29
N LEU A 75 4.40 12.18 5.18
CA LEU A 75 5.10 10.94 5.57
C LEU A 75 4.85 10.63 7.05
N THR A 76 4.88 11.63 7.93
CA THR A 76 4.64 11.41 9.35
C THR A 76 3.19 10.96 9.61
N LEU A 77 2.21 11.51 8.88
CA LEU A 77 0.83 11.03 8.92
C LEU A 77 0.69 9.59 8.40
N MET A 78 1.32 9.26 7.26
CA MET A 78 1.29 7.90 6.69
C MET A 78 1.84 6.86 7.68
N GLY A 79 2.82 7.24 8.51
CA GLY A 79 3.37 6.39 9.57
C GLY A 79 2.35 5.91 10.60
N SER A 80 1.25 6.64 10.81
CA SER A 80 0.18 6.28 11.74
C SER A 80 -0.73 5.14 11.23
N TYR A 81 -0.54 4.68 9.98
CA TYR A 81 -1.36 3.64 9.34
C TYR A 81 -0.75 2.23 9.39
N ARG A 82 0.35 2.01 10.13
CA ARG A 82 1.06 0.70 10.20
C ARG A 82 0.17 -0.51 10.47
N GLU A 83 -0.91 -0.35 11.25
CA GLU A 83 -1.84 -1.43 11.59
C GLU A 83 -3.20 -1.27 10.87
N GLU A 84 -3.23 -0.59 9.72
CA GLU A 84 -4.44 -0.52 8.90
C GLU A 84 -4.77 -1.87 8.25
N VAL A 85 -6.06 -2.18 8.18
CA VAL A 85 -6.57 -3.43 7.60
C VAL A 85 -7.77 -3.21 6.70
N ASN A 86 -8.38 -2.01 6.72
CA ASN A 86 -9.47 -1.69 5.84
C ASN A 86 -8.96 -1.53 4.39
N TYR A 87 -9.61 -2.26 3.47
CA TYR A 87 -9.28 -2.26 2.05
C TYR A 87 -9.17 -0.86 1.44
N THR A 88 -10.19 -0.02 1.62
CA THR A 88 -10.26 1.31 0.99
C THR A 88 -9.14 2.22 1.49
N VAL A 89 -8.86 2.19 2.80
CA VAL A 89 -7.78 3.01 3.39
C VAL A 89 -6.41 2.53 2.91
N LEU A 90 -6.15 1.21 2.95
CA LEU A 90 -4.87 0.65 2.51
C LEU A 90 -4.62 0.81 1.03
N SER A 91 -5.63 0.60 0.17
CA SER A 91 -5.48 0.77 -1.27
C SER A 91 -5.13 2.22 -1.62
N ASN A 92 -5.72 3.20 -0.92
CA ASN A 92 -5.32 4.61 -1.06
C ASN A 92 -3.88 4.85 -0.59
N LEU A 93 -3.50 4.27 0.55
CA LEU A 93 -2.16 4.39 1.11
C LEU A 93 -1.09 3.82 0.17
N ILE A 94 -1.33 2.67 -0.44
CA ILE A 94 -0.49 2.05 -1.48
C ILE A 94 -0.42 2.96 -2.72
N SER A 95 -1.55 3.52 -3.17
CA SER A 95 -1.58 4.44 -4.32
C SER A 95 -0.73 5.70 -4.07
N ILE A 96 -0.84 6.28 -2.88
CA ILE A 96 -0.04 7.44 -2.47
C ILE A 96 1.43 7.07 -2.33
N SER A 97 1.77 5.89 -1.77
CA SER A 97 3.17 5.47 -1.62
C SER A 97 3.87 5.34 -2.97
N TYR A 98 3.19 4.84 -4.02
CA TYR A 98 3.75 4.82 -5.38
C TYR A 98 4.01 6.21 -5.94
N LYS A 99 3.14 7.19 -5.65
CA LYS A 99 3.34 8.58 -6.10
C LYS A 99 4.52 9.22 -5.37
N VAL A 100 4.56 9.07 -4.05
CA VAL A 100 5.65 9.57 -3.21
C VAL A 100 6.99 8.93 -3.58
N GLY A 101 7.01 7.60 -3.77
CA GLY A 101 8.22 6.88 -4.19
C GLY A 101 8.78 7.37 -5.52
N ARG A 102 7.91 7.62 -6.51
CA ARG A 102 8.32 8.20 -7.81
C ARG A 102 8.89 9.61 -7.66
N ILE A 103 8.23 10.47 -6.88
CA ILE A 103 8.71 11.84 -6.62
C ILE A 103 10.07 11.80 -5.91
N ALA A 104 10.24 10.92 -4.92
CA ALA A 104 11.50 10.78 -4.20
C ALA A 104 12.62 10.26 -5.11
N ALA A 105 12.32 9.27 -5.97
CA ALA A 105 13.30 8.74 -6.92
C ALA A 105 13.77 9.79 -7.94
N ASP A 106 12.87 10.68 -8.39
CA ASP A 106 13.21 11.75 -9.32
C ASP A 106 13.98 12.88 -8.64
N ALA A 107 13.53 13.33 -7.47
CA ALA A 107 14.10 14.49 -6.79
C ALA A 107 15.37 14.19 -5.97
N LYS A 108 15.44 13.00 -5.36
CA LYS A 108 16.46 12.58 -4.39
C LYS A 108 16.72 11.05 -4.48
N PRO A 109 17.36 10.57 -5.57
CA PRO A 109 17.64 9.15 -5.75
C PRO A 109 18.33 8.47 -4.55
N GLU A 110 19.17 9.21 -3.83
CA GLU A 110 19.90 8.75 -2.64
C GLU A 110 18.99 8.40 -1.44
N LEU A 111 17.73 8.86 -1.45
CA LEU A 111 16.75 8.59 -0.39
C LEU A 111 15.79 7.44 -0.71
N VAL A 112 15.85 6.88 -1.92
CA VAL A 112 14.88 5.88 -2.39
C VAL A 112 14.82 4.66 -1.47
N ASP A 113 15.95 4.16 -1.01
CA ASP A 113 15.97 2.98 -0.15
C ASP A 113 15.38 3.26 1.23
N TYR A 114 15.61 4.46 1.80
CA TYR A 114 14.97 4.87 3.05
C TYR A 114 13.44 4.98 2.89
N ILE A 115 12.97 5.53 1.76
CA ILE A 115 11.53 5.61 1.44
C ILE A 115 10.93 4.20 1.29
N LYS A 116 11.65 3.28 0.62
CA LYS A 116 11.21 1.89 0.48
C LYS A 116 11.07 1.22 1.84
N GLN A 117 12.09 1.30 2.69
CA GLN A 117 12.07 0.74 4.05
C GLN A 117 10.94 1.32 4.90
N PHE A 118 10.70 2.63 4.79
CA PHE A 118 9.58 3.27 5.45
C PHE A 118 8.23 2.65 5.04
N PHE A 119 7.96 2.50 3.74
CA PHE A 119 6.71 1.91 3.27
C PHE A 119 6.59 0.41 3.53
N ILE A 120 7.68 -0.35 3.45
CA ILE A 120 7.71 -1.76 3.89
C ILE A 120 7.22 -1.85 5.33
N SER A 121 7.76 -1.00 6.21
CA SER A 121 7.40 -0.99 7.64
C SER A 121 5.94 -0.59 7.93
N ILE A 122 5.25 0.03 6.96
CA ILE A 122 3.82 0.35 7.03
C ILE A 122 2.97 -0.84 6.57
N PHE A 123 3.38 -1.52 5.52
CA PHE A 123 2.59 -2.56 4.85
C PHE A 123 2.76 -3.96 5.43
N GLN A 124 3.86 -4.19 6.17
CA GLN A 124 4.24 -5.50 6.68
C GLN A 124 3.15 -6.14 7.55
N TYR A 125 2.60 -5.40 8.52
CA TYR A 125 1.57 -5.94 9.43
C TYR A 125 0.34 -6.45 8.66
N SER A 126 -0.17 -5.67 7.71
CA SER A 126 -1.34 -6.05 6.90
C SER A 126 -1.04 -7.27 6.03
N ALA A 127 0.15 -7.33 5.45
CA ALA A 127 0.58 -8.47 4.63
C ALA A 127 0.74 -9.75 5.45
N GLU A 128 1.33 -9.69 6.65
CA GLU A 128 1.43 -10.83 7.57
C GLU A 128 0.06 -11.31 8.03
N LYS A 129 -0.85 -10.37 8.32
CA LYS A 129 -2.22 -10.68 8.72
C LYS A 129 -3.01 -11.35 7.59
N LEU A 130 -2.82 -10.97 6.33
CA LEU A 130 -3.50 -11.59 5.19
C LEU A 130 -2.86 -12.92 4.78
N GLY A 131 -1.54 -12.99 4.80
CA GLY A 131 -0.76 -14.12 4.32
C GLY A 131 -0.90 -14.34 2.81
N TRP A 132 -0.23 -15.37 2.30
CA TRP A 132 -0.27 -15.73 0.89
C TRP A 132 -1.47 -16.60 0.49
N ASP A 133 -2.04 -17.33 1.45
CA ASP A 133 -3.10 -18.30 1.18
C ASP A 133 -4.44 -17.80 1.75
N PRO A 134 -5.56 -18.09 1.06
CA PRO A 134 -6.89 -17.73 1.55
C PRO A 134 -7.18 -18.34 2.93
N LYS A 135 -7.84 -17.56 3.79
CA LYS A 135 -8.24 -17.98 5.14
C LYS A 135 -9.73 -18.29 5.17
N GLN A 136 -10.15 -19.18 6.08
CA GLN A 136 -11.57 -19.45 6.26
C GLN A 136 -12.31 -18.19 6.69
N GLY A 137 -13.41 -17.89 6.01
CA GLY A 137 -14.26 -16.73 6.30
C GLY A 137 -13.69 -15.40 5.81
N GLU A 138 -12.62 -15.38 5.00
CA GLU A 138 -12.13 -14.12 4.43
C GLU A 138 -13.12 -13.54 3.40
N SER A 139 -13.18 -12.22 3.35
CA SER A 139 -14.04 -11.50 2.42
C SER A 139 -13.39 -11.37 1.04
N HIS A 140 -14.18 -11.08 0.00
CA HIS A 140 -13.63 -10.78 -1.31
C HIS A 140 -12.64 -9.59 -1.29
N LEU A 141 -12.87 -8.60 -0.41
CA LEU A 141 -11.98 -7.46 -0.24
C LEU A 141 -10.63 -7.86 0.36
N ASP A 142 -10.59 -8.85 1.25
CA ASP A 142 -9.33 -9.38 1.79
C ASP A 142 -8.48 -10.04 0.70
N ALA A 143 -9.13 -10.81 -0.19
CA ALA A 143 -8.45 -11.43 -1.33
C ALA A 143 -7.88 -10.38 -2.29
N MET A 144 -8.65 -9.34 -2.61
CA MET A 144 -8.17 -8.22 -3.43
C MET A 144 -7.00 -7.49 -2.75
N LEU A 145 -7.13 -7.21 -1.45
CA LEU A 145 -6.09 -6.54 -0.67
C LEU A 145 -4.80 -7.35 -0.63
N ARG A 146 -4.88 -8.68 -0.52
CA ARG A 146 -3.73 -9.57 -0.54
C ARG A 146 -2.91 -9.39 -1.81
N GLY A 147 -3.55 -9.41 -2.98
CA GLY A 147 -2.86 -9.19 -4.25
C GLY A 147 -2.22 -7.81 -4.33
N GLU A 148 -2.92 -6.77 -3.89
CA GLU A 148 -2.43 -5.38 -3.90
C GLU A 148 -1.23 -5.19 -2.96
N ILE A 149 -1.31 -5.64 -1.70
CA ILE A 149 -0.26 -5.44 -0.69
C ILE A 149 0.99 -6.26 -0.99
N LEU A 150 0.85 -7.50 -1.46
CA LEU A 150 1.99 -8.34 -1.85
C LEU A 150 2.68 -7.78 -3.10
N THR A 151 1.91 -7.22 -4.05
CA THR A 151 2.50 -6.51 -5.20
C THR A 151 3.26 -5.28 -4.74
N ALA A 152 2.71 -4.50 -3.80
CA ALA A 152 3.37 -3.32 -3.24
C ALA A 152 4.69 -3.69 -2.55
N LEU A 153 4.69 -4.72 -1.69
CA LEU A 153 5.89 -5.19 -1.02
C LEU A 153 6.94 -5.74 -2.00
N ALA A 154 6.52 -6.44 -3.05
CA ALA A 154 7.43 -6.89 -4.10
C ALA A 154 8.07 -5.69 -4.83
N LEU A 155 7.30 -4.66 -5.19
CA LEU A 155 7.82 -3.43 -5.81
C LEU A 155 8.79 -2.66 -4.91
N LEU A 156 8.54 -2.69 -3.60
CA LEU A 156 9.39 -2.04 -2.60
C LEU A 156 10.67 -2.84 -2.31
N GLY A 157 10.77 -4.09 -2.75
CA GLY A 157 11.94 -4.94 -2.55
C GLY A 157 11.97 -5.66 -1.19
N HIS A 158 10.82 -6.01 -0.63
CA HIS A 158 10.75 -6.77 0.62
C HIS A 158 11.18 -8.23 0.42
N ASP A 159 12.30 -8.64 1.01
CA ASP A 159 13.00 -9.90 0.73
C ASP A 159 12.12 -11.14 0.93
N GLU A 160 11.37 -11.22 2.03
CA GLU A 160 10.48 -12.34 2.35
C GLU A 160 9.39 -12.47 1.29
N THR A 161 8.80 -11.34 0.88
CA THR A 161 7.82 -11.31 -0.21
C THR A 161 8.47 -11.75 -1.52
N LEU A 162 9.64 -11.21 -1.86
CA LEU A 162 10.35 -11.57 -3.10
C LEU A 162 10.67 -13.06 -3.16
N ASN A 163 11.09 -13.66 -2.04
CA ASN A 163 11.46 -15.07 -1.96
C ASN A 163 10.24 -16.00 -2.11
N GLU A 164 9.17 -15.75 -1.37
CA GLU A 164 7.95 -16.57 -1.47
C GLU A 164 7.26 -16.41 -2.83
N ALA A 165 7.20 -15.17 -3.35
CA ALA A 165 6.69 -14.88 -4.68
C ALA A 165 7.46 -15.62 -5.78
N SER A 166 8.80 -15.63 -5.69
CA SER A 166 9.66 -16.34 -6.62
C SER A 166 9.41 -17.85 -6.54
N LYS A 167 9.30 -18.43 -5.34
CA LYS A 167 9.02 -19.86 -5.15
C LYS A 167 7.70 -20.26 -5.80
N ARG A 168 6.63 -19.48 -5.59
CA ARG A 168 5.32 -19.71 -6.21
C ARG A 168 5.35 -19.54 -7.72
N PHE A 169 6.14 -18.59 -8.23
CA PHE A 169 6.37 -18.44 -9.68
C PHE A 169 7.05 -19.68 -10.29
N HIS A 170 8.05 -20.26 -9.63
CA HIS A 170 8.71 -21.48 -10.12
C HIS A 170 7.73 -22.65 -10.20
N ALA A 171 6.91 -22.86 -9.15
CA ALA A 171 5.86 -23.87 -9.19
C ALA A 171 4.86 -23.62 -10.35
N PHE A 172 4.55 -22.35 -10.64
CA PHE A 172 3.70 -21.97 -11.78
C PHE A 172 4.37 -22.18 -13.15
N LEU A 173 5.70 -22.17 -13.23
CA LEU A 173 6.42 -22.53 -14.46
C LEU A 173 6.36 -24.03 -14.73
N GLU A 174 6.40 -24.85 -13.67
CA GLU A 174 6.31 -26.31 -13.75
C GLU A 174 4.87 -26.77 -14.04
N ASP A 175 3.89 -26.17 -13.37
CA ASP A 175 2.47 -26.45 -13.54
C ASP A 175 1.65 -25.15 -13.60
N ARG A 176 1.14 -24.83 -14.80
CA ARG A 176 0.31 -23.64 -15.06
C ARG A 176 -1.04 -23.67 -14.34
N THR A 177 -1.45 -24.84 -13.85
CA THR A 177 -2.72 -25.05 -13.13
C THR A 177 -2.56 -25.08 -11.62
N THR A 178 -1.32 -24.89 -11.12
CA THR A 178 -1.03 -24.96 -9.69
C THR A 178 -1.90 -24.00 -8.87
N PRO A 179 -2.48 -24.44 -7.74
CA PRO A 179 -3.20 -23.56 -6.84
C PRO A 179 -2.27 -22.64 -6.04
N LEU A 180 -0.95 -22.85 -6.10
CA LEU A 180 0.03 -22.06 -5.34
C LEU A 180 0.16 -20.60 -5.83
N LEU A 181 -0.16 -20.34 -7.10
CA LEU A 181 -0.13 -19.00 -7.69
C LEU A 181 -1.45 -18.67 -8.41
N PRO A 182 -2.52 -18.35 -7.65
CA PRO A 182 -3.79 -17.93 -8.22
C PRO A 182 -3.66 -16.57 -8.93
N ALA A 183 -4.61 -16.26 -9.81
CA ALA A 183 -4.51 -15.17 -10.77
C ALA A 183 -4.37 -13.77 -10.14
N ASP A 184 -4.93 -13.57 -8.95
CA ASP A 184 -4.84 -12.37 -8.12
C ASP A 184 -3.42 -12.13 -7.57
N LEU A 185 -2.64 -13.18 -7.37
CA LEU A 185 -1.26 -13.10 -6.84
C LEU A 185 -0.17 -13.09 -7.91
N ARG A 186 -0.51 -13.42 -9.16
CA ARG A 186 0.45 -13.47 -10.27
C ARG A 186 1.22 -12.17 -10.46
N ARG A 187 0.58 -11.03 -10.26
CA ARG A 187 1.25 -9.73 -10.40
C ARG A 187 2.40 -9.57 -9.39
N ALA A 188 2.20 -9.96 -8.13
CA ALA A 188 3.24 -9.93 -7.12
C ALA A 188 4.42 -10.84 -7.49
N ALA A 189 4.13 -12.05 -7.99
CA ALA A 189 5.13 -12.97 -8.51
C ALA A 189 5.92 -12.42 -9.69
N TYR A 190 5.26 -11.80 -10.66
CA TYR A 190 5.90 -11.23 -11.85
C TYR A 190 6.81 -10.06 -11.51
N VAL A 191 6.34 -9.16 -10.64
CA VAL A 191 7.17 -8.09 -10.10
C VAL A 191 8.37 -8.67 -9.35
N ALA A 192 8.18 -9.67 -8.50
CA ALA A 192 9.25 -10.22 -7.68
C ALA A 192 10.38 -10.82 -8.52
N VAL A 193 10.05 -11.59 -9.57
CA VAL A 193 11.09 -12.12 -10.46
C VAL A 193 11.76 -11.03 -11.28
N MET A 194 11.05 -9.98 -11.69
CA MET A 194 11.66 -8.82 -12.36
C MET A 194 12.60 -8.04 -11.45
N GLN A 195 12.27 -7.88 -10.16
CA GLN A 195 13.14 -7.21 -9.18
C GLN A 195 14.47 -7.95 -8.96
N LYS A 196 14.51 -9.26 -9.21
CA LYS A 196 15.73 -10.08 -9.13
C LYS A 196 16.55 -10.12 -10.42
N VAL A 197 16.02 -9.59 -11.53
CA VAL A 197 16.75 -9.56 -12.80
C VAL A 197 17.95 -8.64 -12.68
N SER A 198 19.09 -9.13 -13.16
CA SER A 198 20.34 -8.39 -13.18
C SER A 198 21.02 -8.56 -14.55
N GLN A 199 22.15 -7.88 -14.76
CA GLN A 199 22.93 -8.07 -15.99
C GLN A 199 23.44 -9.51 -16.13
N SER A 200 23.74 -10.17 -15.01
CA SER A 200 24.26 -11.54 -14.94
C SER A 200 23.18 -12.61 -14.89
N ASP A 201 21.94 -12.28 -14.49
CA ASP A 201 20.82 -13.21 -14.43
C ASP A 201 19.56 -12.60 -15.07
N LYS A 202 19.23 -13.08 -16.27
CA LYS A 202 18.06 -12.65 -17.07
C LYS A 202 16.94 -13.68 -17.08
N SER A 203 17.07 -14.76 -16.31
CA SER A 203 16.14 -15.91 -16.35
C SER A 203 14.69 -15.51 -16.02
N GLY A 204 14.50 -14.60 -15.07
CA GLY A 204 13.19 -14.04 -14.72
C GLY A 204 12.53 -13.29 -15.89
N TYR A 205 13.28 -12.43 -16.56
CA TYR A 205 12.83 -11.69 -17.75
C TYR A 205 12.46 -12.65 -18.90
N GLU A 206 13.32 -13.62 -19.19
CA GLU A 206 13.08 -14.60 -20.27
C GLU A 206 11.85 -15.46 -19.98
N SER A 207 11.66 -15.87 -18.72
CA SER A 207 10.49 -16.63 -18.28
C SER A 207 9.19 -15.85 -18.46
N LEU A 208 9.18 -14.57 -18.07
CA LEU A 208 8.02 -13.70 -18.25
C LEU A 208 7.73 -13.39 -19.72
N LEU A 209 8.77 -13.16 -20.53
CA LEU A 209 8.64 -12.94 -21.96
C LEU A 209 8.06 -14.17 -22.67
N ARG A 210 8.43 -15.38 -22.24
CA ARG A 210 7.85 -16.63 -22.72
C ARG A 210 6.35 -16.70 -22.39
N ILE A 211 5.97 -16.47 -21.12
CA ILE A 211 4.55 -16.45 -20.71
C ILE A 211 3.75 -15.43 -21.53
N TYR A 212 4.30 -14.24 -21.75
CA TYR A 212 3.66 -13.19 -22.54
C TYR A 212 3.37 -13.60 -23.98
N ARG A 213 4.30 -14.34 -24.60
CA ARG A 213 4.18 -14.82 -25.98
C ARG A 213 3.22 -16.00 -26.12
N GLU A 214 3.17 -16.87 -25.12
CA GLU A 214 2.34 -18.09 -25.11
C GLU A 214 0.89 -17.83 -24.72
N THR A 215 0.62 -16.78 -23.94
CA THR A 215 -0.74 -16.50 -23.46
C THR A 215 -1.59 -15.76 -24.50
N ASP A 216 -2.82 -16.24 -24.72
CA ASP A 216 -3.84 -15.52 -25.47
C ASP A 216 -4.71 -14.61 -24.59
N LEU A 217 -4.55 -14.71 -23.26
CA LEU A 217 -5.34 -13.94 -22.31
C LEU A 217 -4.82 -12.51 -22.19
N SER A 218 -5.62 -11.53 -22.62
CA SER A 218 -5.29 -10.11 -22.52
C SER A 218 -4.96 -9.68 -21.09
N GLN A 219 -5.72 -10.14 -20.09
CA GLN A 219 -5.45 -9.83 -18.68
C GLN A 219 -4.07 -10.28 -18.23
N GLU A 220 -3.59 -11.43 -18.74
CA GLU A 220 -2.28 -11.96 -18.38
C GLU A 220 -1.15 -11.12 -18.97
N LYS A 221 -1.33 -10.66 -20.23
CA LYS A 221 -0.40 -9.72 -20.87
C LYS A 221 -0.28 -8.42 -20.09
N THR A 222 -1.38 -7.86 -19.63
CA THR A 222 -1.38 -6.64 -18.80
C THR A 222 -0.66 -6.83 -17.47
N ARG A 223 -0.74 -8.02 -16.83
CA ARG A 223 0.00 -8.29 -15.58
C ARG A 223 1.52 -8.36 -15.79
N ILE A 224 1.97 -8.84 -16.94
CA ILE A 224 3.40 -9.01 -17.28
C ILE A 224 4.06 -7.69 -17.69
N GLN A 225 3.27 -6.76 -18.24
CA GLN A 225 3.74 -5.39 -18.51
C GLN A 225 3.91 -4.66 -17.17
N VAL A 226 5.01 -4.97 -16.48
CA VAL A 226 5.44 -4.30 -15.25
C VAL A 226 5.85 -2.87 -15.62
N PRO A 227 5.28 -1.84 -14.98
CA PRO A 227 5.71 -0.45 -15.18
C PRO A 227 7.09 -0.17 -14.57
#